data_AF-A0A9P8G2E6-F1
#
_entry.id   AF-A0A9P8G2E6-F1
#
_cell.length_a   1.000
_cell.length_b   1.000
_cell.length_c   1.000
_cell.angle_alpha   90.00
_cell.angle_beta   90.00
_cell.angle_gamma   90.00
#
_symmetry.space_group_name_H-M   'P 1'
#
loop_
_entity.id
_entity.type
_entity.pdbx_description
1 polymer ?
#
loop_
_entity_poly.entity_id
_entity_poly.type
_entity_poly.pdbx_seq_one_letter_code
_entity_poly.pdbx_strand_id
1 'polypeptide(L)'
;MASAPRDMISAEVEGAHVVFEPVDLPGQRMVYGNVFPLTLAYKNASGEELTMDQAVAAVRNLSERGLITELMNKHGALILRGSPSSSMNAFSRLVHAAEEGRGHKPYDQIGLAGSRTVHDKEVFSASEAPPNLWIHQHNEYSRYTKFPSNIHFFCHKSPPKGGESPFVHSTELFDAVNKDIPDFIEKVTEKKLSSPDIYRAPGKEAANFIYTWAGPLAFGRDIKPEDDMETKKRKAEEQVKRLTPHFWWREDDQLEVHQHVPAVRRSPATGRPVFFNSLAGRYGTAFDRGATDPPYVGDDGMTFMPPTYADGEPVPKKYLHRVWELSKELQVMVKTIPGDIALVDNYQVSHGRAPWFEGERKILVSMWDTEDPKEKILEY
;
A
#
# COMPACT_ATOMS: atom_id res chain seq x y z
N MET A 1 18.57 -4.61 24.84
CA MET A 1 17.60 -5.47 24.14
C MET A 1 16.23 -5.16 24.70
N ALA A 2 15.32 -4.58 23.90
CA ALA A 2 13.95 -4.36 24.33
C ALA A 2 13.21 -5.71 24.23
N SER A 3 12.61 -6.17 25.32
CA SER A 3 11.89 -7.45 25.35
C SER A 3 10.52 -7.31 24.72
N ALA A 4 10.10 -8.31 23.95
CA ALA A 4 8.70 -8.51 23.56
C ALA A 4 7.74 -8.41 24.78
N PRO A 5 6.44 -8.14 24.57
CA PRO A 5 5.45 -8.15 25.65
C PRO A 5 5.61 -9.40 26.53
N ARG A 6 5.69 -9.19 27.84
CA ARG A 6 5.91 -10.26 28.84
C ARG A 6 4.66 -11.09 29.14
N ASP A 7 3.52 -10.72 28.57
CA ASP A 7 2.32 -11.55 28.59
C ASP A 7 2.31 -12.42 27.33
N MET A 8 2.12 -13.72 27.51
CA MET A 8 2.00 -14.68 26.41
C MET A 8 0.79 -14.28 25.55
N ILE A 9 1.03 -13.85 24.31
CA ILE A 9 -0.05 -13.55 23.37
C ILE A 9 -0.68 -14.91 22.99
N SER A 10 -1.93 -15.11 23.41
CA SER A 10 -2.68 -16.31 23.08
C SER A 10 -4.17 -16.02 22.90
N ALA A 11 -4.84 -16.96 22.26
CA ALA A 11 -6.27 -16.98 22.07
C ALA A 11 -6.82 -18.37 22.43
N GLU A 12 -7.80 -18.41 23.32
CA GLU A 12 -8.62 -19.60 23.54
C GLU A 12 -9.73 -19.63 22.49
N VAL A 13 -9.79 -20.71 21.72
CA VAL A 13 -10.84 -20.95 20.72
C VAL A 13 -11.39 -22.36 20.87
N GLU A 14 -12.51 -22.64 20.22
CA GLU A 14 -13.13 -23.97 20.30
C GLU A 14 -12.13 -25.07 19.86
N GLY A 15 -11.77 -25.93 20.81
CA GLY A 15 -10.87 -27.05 20.58
C GLY A 15 -9.39 -26.71 20.39
N ALA A 16 -8.93 -25.48 20.66
CA ALA A 16 -7.50 -25.14 20.60
C ALA A 16 -7.09 -23.98 21.51
N HIS A 17 -5.88 -24.06 22.06
CA HIS A 17 -5.17 -22.95 22.69
C HIS A 17 -4.10 -22.43 21.72
N VAL A 18 -4.34 -21.29 21.08
CA VAL A 18 -3.42 -20.76 20.06
C VAL A 18 -2.45 -19.78 20.70
N VAL A 19 -1.15 -20.05 20.60
CA VAL A 19 -0.08 -19.18 21.09
C VAL A 19 0.60 -18.46 19.94
N PHE A 20 1.01 -17.20 20.16
CA PHE A 20 1.68 -16.35 19.19
C PHE A 20 3.07 -15.96 19.72
N GLU A 21 4.11 -16.47 19.07
CA GLU A 21 5.50 -16.32 19.49
C GLU A 21 6.29 -15.45 18.50
N PRO A 22 7.10 -14.48 18.96
CA PRO A 22 7.95 -13.69 18.09
C PRO A 22 8.91 -14.55 17.26
N VAL A 23 9.05 -14.20 15.99
CA VAL A 23 10.05 -14.78 15.07
C VAL A 23 10.88 -13.68 14.46
N ASP A 24 12.20 -13.87 14.48
CA ASP A 24 13.12 -12.93 13.88
C ASP A 24 13.08 -13.04 12.35
N LEU A 25 13.09 -11.89 11.67
CA LEU A 25 13.28 -11.79 10.23
C LEU A 25 14.62 -11.12 9.91
N PRO A 26 15.33 -11.55 8.86
CA PRO A 26 16.53 -10.87 8.40
C PRO A 26 16.29 -9.38 8.14
N GLY A 27 17.16 -8.54 8.69
CA GLY A 27 17.08 -7.09 8.52
C GLY A 27 16.08 -6.37 9.44
N GLN A 28 15.36 -7.09 10.32
CA GLN A 28 14.59 -6.44 11.39
C GLN A 28 15.45 -5.50 12.22
N ARG A 29 14.86 -4.40 12.66
CA ARG A 29 15.52 -3.42 13.52
C ARG A 29 14.55 -2.75 14.47
N MET A 30 15.09 -1.97 15.40
CA MET A 30 14.30 -1.18 16.34
C MET A 30 14.01 0.20 15.76
N VAL A 31 12.73 0.54 15.63
CA VAL A 31 12.25 1.86 15.24
C VAL A 31 11.44 2.41 16.40
N TYR A 32 11.89 3.53 16.98
CA TYR A 32 11.25 4.13 18.17
C TYR A 32 11.03 3.17 19.36
N GLY A 33 11.95 2.23 19.55
CA GLY A 33 11.87 1.25 20.64
C GLY A 33 10.96 0.03 20.35
N ASN A 34 10.42 -0.08 19.14
CA ASN A 34 9.62 -1.22 18.68
C ASN A 34 10.32 -1.98 17.54
N VAL A 35 10.19 -3.31 17.50
CA VAL A 35 10.73 -4.13 16.38
C VAL A 35 9.96 -3.81 15.09
N PHE A 36 10.65 -3.63 13.97
CA PHE A 36 10.05 -3.39 12.67
C PHE A 36 10.62 -4.34 11.59
N PRO A 37 9.76 -5.04 10.83
CA PRO A 37 8.36 -5.36 11.14
C PRO A 37 8.26 -6.38 12.30
N LEU A 38 7.15 -6.44 13.04
CA LEU A 38 6.93 -7.52 14.00
C LEU A 38 6.44 -8.77 13.26
N THR A 39 7.01 -9.94 13.58
CA THR A 39 6.51 -11.23 13.08
C THR A 39 6.16 -12.12 14.25
N LEU A 40 4.95 -12.67 14.24
CA LEU A 40 4.47 -13.65 15.22
C LEU A 40 4.14 -14.95 14.48
N ALA A 41 4.80 -16.05 14.86
CA ALA A 41 4.37 -17.38 14.46
C ALA A 41 3.30 -17.88 15.43
N TYR A 42 2.21 -18.42 14.91
CA TYR A 42 1.15 -18.99 15.72
C TYR A 42 0.93 -20.47 15.45
N LYS A 43 0.61 -21.19 16.53
CA LYS A 43 0.43 -22.65 16.56
C LYS A 43 -0.51 -23.04 17.71
N ASN A 44 -1.07 -24.24 17.63
CA ASN A 44 -1.74 -24.83 18.79
C ASN A 44 -0.69 -25.19 19.85
N ALA A 45 -0.93 -24.86 21.11
CA ALA A 45 -0.04 -25.22 22.21
C ALA A 45 0.00 -26.73 22.47
N SER A 46 -1.02 -27.49 22.05
CA SER A 46 -0.97 -28.97 22.08
C SER A 46 0.04 -29.56 21.09
N GLY A 47 0.46 -28.76 20.09
CA GLY A 47 1.29 -29.22 18.97
C GLY A 47 0.49 -29.82 17.80
N GLU A 48 -0.83 -29.96 17.94
CA GLU A 48 -1.70 -30.41 16.85
C GLU A 48 -1.83 -29.33 15.77
N GLU A 49 -2.07 -29.76 14.53
CA GLU A 49 -2.30 -28.83 13.42
C GLU A 49 -3.59 -28.04 13.65
N LEU A 50 -3.50 -26.72 13.48
CA LEU A 50 -4.68 -25.86 13.54
C LEU A 50 -5.55 -26.09 12.30
N THR A 51 -6.86 -26.12 12.50
CA THR A 51 -7.79 -25.98 11.39
C THR A 51 -7.87 -24.51 10.94
N MET A 52 -8.35 -24.27 9.72
CA MET A 52 -8.59 -22.90 9.26
C MET A 52 -9.60 -22.16 10.15
N ASP A 53 -10.59 -22.86 10.71
CA ASP A 53 -11.61 -22.26 11.57
C ASP A 53 -11.00 -21.80 12.90
N GLN A 54 -10.11 -22.61 13.49
CA GLN A 54 -9.37 -22.24 14.70
C GLN A 54 -8.41 -21.07 14.44
N ALA A 55 -7.69 -21.06 13.31
CA ALA A 55 -6.81 -19.95 12.95
C ALA A 55 -7.59 -18.64 12.77
N VAL A 56 -8.72 -18.68 12.07
CA VAL A 56 -9.61 -17.53 11.86
C VAL A 56 -10.20 -17.04 13.18
N ALA A 57 -10.66 -17.94 14.04
CA ALA A 57 -11.19 -17.60 15.36
C ALA A 57 -10.11 -16.99 16.27
N ALA A 58 -8.86 -17.46 16.20
CA ALA A 58 -7.76 -16.92 17.00
C ALA A 58 -7.40 -15.49 16.55
N VAL A 59 -7.31 -15.26 15.24
CA VAL A 59 -7.09 -13.91 14.69
C VAL A 59 -8.26 -12.97 15.05
N ARG A 60 -9.51 -13.45 14.95
CA ARG A 60 -10.70 -12.70 15.37
C ARG A 60 -10.63 -12.33 16.85
N ASN A 61 -10.27 -13.28 17.72
CA ASN A 61 -10.15 -13.06 19.16
C ASN A 61 -9.11 -11.96 19.48
N LEU A 62 -7.93 -12.01 18.87
CA LEU A 62 -6.91 -10.97 19.06
C LEU A 62 -7.38 -9.60 18.53
N SER A 63 -8.12 -9.60 17.43
CA SER A 63 -8.68 -8.40 16.81
C SER A 63 -9.70 -7.71 17.72
N GLU A 64 -10.71 -8.44 18.19
CA GLU A 64 -11.79 -7.94 19.06
C GLU A 64 -11.28 -7.49 20.43
N ARG A 65 -10.19 -8.09 20.92
CA ARG A 65 -9.50 -7.67 22.14
C ARG A 65 -8.60 -6.44 21.95
N GLY A 66 -8.51 -5.91 20.74
CA GLY A 66 -7.70 -4.74 20.40
C GLY A 66 -6.19 -5.02 20.26
N LEU A 67 -5.75 -6.27 20.39
CA LEU A 67 -4.32 -6.62 20.35
C LEU A 67 -3.73 -6.43 18.95
N ILE A 68 -4.46 -6.78 17.89
CA ILE A 68 -3.97 -6.53 16.51
C ILE A 68 -3.79 -5.03 16.29
N THR A 69 -4.74 -4.19 16.72
CA THR A 69 -4.64 -2.72 16.64
C THR A 69 -3.43 -2.21 17.41
N GLU A 70 -3.22 -2.66 18.65
CA GLU A 70 -2.07 -2.26 19.47
C GLU A 70 -0.73 -2.62 18.79
N LEU A 71 -0.61 -3.85 18.29
CA LEU A 71 0.60 -4.32 17.64
C LEU A 71 0.87 -3.57 16.33
N MET A 72 -0.15 -3.37 15.49
CA MET A 72 0.00 -2.59 14.26
C MET A 72 0.36 -1.13 14.55
N ASN A 73 -0.25 -0.52 15.56
CA ASN A 73 0.06 0.86 15.95
C ASN A 73 1.51 1.02 16.43
N LYS A 74 2.04 0.05 17.18
CA LYS A 74 3.42 0.08 17.70
C LYS A 74 4.47 -0.27 16.64
N HIS A 75 4.16 -1.23 15.79
CA HIS A 75 5.14 -1.86 14.91
C HIS A 75 4.98 -1.46 13.44
N GLY A 76 3.90 -0.77 13.04
CA GLY A 76 3.59 -0.40 11.65
C GLY A 76 3.20 -1.58 10.74
N ALA A 77 3.86 -2.72 10.87
CA ALA A 77 3.54 -3.97 10.18
C ALA A 77 3.63 -5.16 11.14
N LEU A 78 2.58 -5.99 11.14
CA LEU A 78 2.47 -7.25 11.86
C LEU A 78 2.33 -8.40 10.87
N ILE A 79 3.30 -9.32 10.88
CA ILE A 79 3.26 -10.53 10.06
C ILE A 79 2.82 -11.69 10.94
N LEU A 80 1.72 -12.35 10.59
CA LEU A 80 1.29 -13.60 11.21
C LEU A 80 1.70 -14.77 10.34
N ARG A 81 2.49 -15.67 10.92
CA ARG A 81 3.03 -16.88 10.27
C ARG A 81 2.42 -18.12 10.90
N GLY A 82 2.06 -19.11 10.08
CA GLY A 82 1.46 -20.37 10.56
C GLY A 82 0.03 -20.61 10.11
N SER A 83 -0.46 -19.91 9.07
CA SER A 83 -1.75 -20.25 8.45
C SER A 83 -1.76 -21.70 7.97
N PRO A 84 -2.79 -22.49 8.33
CA PRO A 84 -2.95 -23.87 7.86
C PRO A 84 -3.07 -24.02 6.33
N SER A 85 -3.41 -22.93 5.63
CA SER A 85 -3.56 -22.92 4.18
C SER A 85 -2.98 -21.64 3.58
N SER A 86 -2.38 -21.75 2.39
CA SER A 86 -1.97 -20.62 1.56
C SER A 86 -3.01 -20.28 0.48
N SER A 87 -4.25 -20.78 0.57
CA SER A 87 -5.30 -20.52 -0.43
C SER A 87 -5.81 -19.08 -0.42
N MET A 88 -6.44 -18.64 -1.52
CA MET A 88 -7.09 -17.32 -1.60
C MET A 88 -8.23 -17.19 -0.60
N ASN A 89 -9.00 -18.27 -0.40
CA ASN A 89 -10.06 -18.31 0.60
C ASN A 89 -9.51 -18.17 2.02
N ALA A 90 -8.36 -18.79 2.33
CA ALA A 90 -7.71 -18.61 3.62
C ALA A 90 -7.36 -17.14 3.88
N PHE A 91 -6.83 -16.43 2.87
CA PHE A 91 -6.57 -15.00 2.99
C PHE A 91 -7.85 -14.20 3.25
N SER A 92 -8.91 -14.42 2.45
CA SER A 92 -10.20 -13.76 2.64
C SER A 92 -10.69 -13.93 4.08
N ARG A 93 -10.70 -15.15 4.60
CA ARG A 93 -11.17 -15.44 5.97
C ARG A 93 -10.31 -14.80 7.05
N LEU A 94 -8.98 -14.86 6.93
CA LEU A 94 -8.06 -14.30 7.92
C LEU A 94 -8.07 -12.77 7.93
N VAL A 95 -8.12 -12.14 6.76
CA VAL A 95 -8.12 -10.68 6.65
C VAL A 95 -9.45 -10.10 7.14
N HIS A 96 -10.58 -10.72 6.80
CA HIS A 96 -11.88 -10.36 7.36
C HIS A 96 -11.90 -10.54 8.88
N ALA A 97 -11.30 -11.62 9.42
CA ALA A 97 -11.18 -11.80 10.87
C ALA A 97 -10.38 -10.70 11.56
N ALA A 98 -9.26 -10.29 10.96
CA ALA A 98 -8.42 -9.23 11.48
C ALA A 98 -9.10 -7.86 11.40
N GLU A 99 -9.79 -7.56 10.30
CA GLU A 99 -10.29 -6.21 10.02
C GLU A 99 -11.68 -5.93 10.58
N GLU A 100 -12.63 -6.82 10.36
CA GLU A 100 -13.98 -6.64 10.90
C GLU A 100 -13.97 -6.71 12.45
N GLY A 101 -13.03 -7.44 13.05
CA GLY A 101 -12.86 -7.48 14.51
C GLY A 101 -12.38 -6.13 15.08
N ARG A 102 -11.76 -5.29 14.25
CA ARG A 102 -11.40 -3.90 14.56
C ARG A 102 -12.52 -2.91 14.21
N GLY A 103 -13.66 -3.38 13.69
CA GLY A 103 -14.73 -2.54 13.18
C GLY A 103 -14.38 -1.83 11.87
N HIS A 104 -13.40 -2.32 11.12
CA HIS A 104 -13.03 -1.74 9.84
C HIS A 104 -13.90 -2.29 8.71
N LYS A 105 -13.93 -1.54 7.60
CA LYS A 105 -14.66 -1.88 6.38
C LYS A 105 -13.71 -1.96 5.18
N PRO A 106 -14.08 -2.71 4.13
CA PRO A 106 -13.31 -2.70 2.89
C PRO A 106 -13.18 -1.29 2.34
N TYR A 107 -12.00 -0.97 1.80
CA TYR A 107 -11.73 0.33 1.21
C TYR A 107 -12.49 0.48 -0.11
N ASP A 108 -13.32 1.53 -0.21
CA ASP A 108 -14.02 1.88 -1.45
C ASP A 108 -13.03 2.47 -2.47
N GLN A 109 -12.52 1.61 -3.35
CA GLN A 109 -11.55 1.97 -4.39
C GLN A 109 -12.14 3.02 -5.34
N ILE A 110 -11.51 4.19 -5.39
CA ILE A 110 -11.89 5.29 -6.27
C ILE A 110 -10.66 5.95 -6.88
N GLY A 111 -10.74 6.31 -8.16
CA GLY A 111 -9.59 6.65 -8.98
C GLY A 111 -9.12 5.43 -9.76
N LEU A 112 -7.95 5.52 -10.40
CA LEU A 112 -7.39 4.37 -11.12
C LEU A 112 -7.00 3.26 -10.15
N ALA A 113 -7.86 2.24 -10.04
CA ALA A 113 -7.53 0.95 -9.48
C ALA A 113 -6.69 0.19 -10.51
N GLY A 114 -5.52 -0.32 -10.11
CA GLY A 114 -4.73 -1.16 -11.02
C GLY A 114 -5.54 -2.38 -11.47
N SER A 115 -5.28 -2.88 -12.69
CA SER A 115 -5.82 -4.18 -13.16
C SER A 115 -5.56 -5.23 -12.10
N ARG A 116 -6.63 -5.82 -11.58
CA ARG A 116 -6.61 -6.82 -10.52
C ARG A 116 -7.65 -7.87 -10.85
N THR A 117 -7.22 -9.12 -10.89
CA THR A 117 -8.16 -10.24 -10.87
C THR A 117 -8.76 -10.35 -9.46
N VAL A 118 -10.08 -10.23 -9.34
CA VAL A 118 -10.83 -10.50 -8.11
C VAL A 118 -10.89 -12.00 -7.94
N HIS A 119 -10.35 -12.52 -6.83
CA HIS A 119 -10.31 -13.96 -6.57
C HIS A 119 -11.32 -14.41 -5.52
N ASP A 120 -11.68 -13.51 -4.59
CA ASP A 120 -12.65 -13.72 -3.51
C ASP A 120 -13.14 -12.34 -3.00
N LYS A 121 -14.05 -12.29 -2.02
CA LYS A 121 -14.53 -11.04 -1.39
C LYS A 121 -13.34 -10.21 -0.89
N GLU A 122 -13.15 -9.02 -1.47
CA GLU A 122 -12.07 -8.07 -1.13
C GLU A 122 -10.64 -8.63 -1.24
N VAL A 123 -10.44 -9.66 -2.06
CA VAL A 123 -9.14 -10.27 -2.33
C VAL A 123 -8.74 -10.09 -3.79
N PHE A 124 -7.62 -9.41 -3.97
CA PHE A 124 -7.06 -9.06 -5.26
C PHE A 124 -5.66 -9.67 -5.45
N SER A 125 -5.21 -9.86 -6.69
CA SER A 125 -3.77 -10.08 -6.93
C SER A 125 -2.98 -8.78 -6.74
N ALA A 126 -1.77 -8.87 -6.18
CA ALA A 126 -0.81 -7.76 -6.25
C ALA A 126 -0.43 -7.45 -7.70
N SER A 127 0.21 -6.28 -7.92
CA SER A 127 0.64 -5.79 -9.26
C SER A 127 1.19 -6.90 -10.17
N GLU A 128 0.65 -6.97 -11.39
CA GLU A 128 1.01 -7.93 -12.46
C GLU A 128 2.23 -7.47 -13.28
N ALA A 129 3.03 -6.53 -12.76
CA ALA A 129 4.24 -6.05 -13.43
C ALA A 129 5.26 -7.19 -13.63
N PRO A 130 6.07 -7.15 -14.71
CA PRO A 130 7.06 -8.19 -15.01
C PRO A 130 7.97 -8.56 -13.82
N PRO A 131 8.32 -9.86 -13.67
CA PRO A 131 9.05 -10.38 -12.52
C PRO A 131 10.46 -9.78 -12.35
N ASN A 132 11.10 -9.37 -13.45
CA ASN A 132 12.43 -8.78 -13.49
C ASN A 132 12.47 -7.30 -13.08
N LEU A 133 11.32 -6.62 -12.98
CA LEU A 133 11.27 -5.22 -12.61
C LEU A 133 11.17 -5.04 -11.09
N TRP A 134 11.88 -4.03 -10.59
CA TRP A 134 11.74 -3.54 -9.24
C TRP A 134 10.48 -2.65 -9.13
N ILE A 135 9.61 -2.89 -8.15
CA ILE A 135 8.60 -1.91 -7.75
C ILE A 135 9.16 -1.15 -6.55
N HIS A 136 9.45 0.12 -6.75
CA HIS A 136 10.08 0.99 -5.74
C HIS A 136 9.08 1.41 -4.66
N GLN A 137 9.61 1.98 -3.58
CA GLN A 137 8.86 2.32 -2.36
C GLN A 137 7.70 3.29 -2.62
N HIS A 138 6.52 2.94 -2.13
CA HIS A 138 5.33 3.79 -2.14
C HIS A 138 4.38 3.43 -1.00
N ASN A 139 3.54 4.39 -0.60
CA ASN A 139 2.33 4.11 0.16
C ASN A 139 1.14 3.95 -0.79
N GLU A 140 0.26 3.01 -0.50
CA GLU A 140 -0.86 2.65 -1.37
C GLU A 140 -1.81 3.84 -1.52
N TYR A 141 -2.19 4.16 -2.76
CA TYR A 141 -3.06 5.31 -3.10
C TYR A 141 -2.53 6.68 -2.64
N SER A 142 -1.24 6.82 -2.33
CA SER A 142 -0.70 8.07 -1.78
C SER A 142 -0.75 9.31 -2.68
N ARG A 143 -1.05 9.12 -3.96
CA ARG A 143 -1.35 10.21 -4.90
C ARG A 143 -2.79 10.73 -4.85
N TYR A 144 -3.67 10.08 -4.10
CA TYR A 144 -5.08 10.43 -3.98
C TYR A 144 -5.38 11.05 -2.61
N THR A 145 -6.39 11.93 -2.56
CA THR A 145 -6.91 12.50 -1.30
C THR A 145 -7.59 11.45 -0.42
N LYS A 146 -8.10 10.37 -1.02
CA LYS A 146 -8.61 9.19 -0.34
C LYS A 146 -7.69 8.00 -0.59
N PHE A 147 -7.35 7.29 0.48
CA PHE A 147 -6.45 6.15 0.47
C PHE A 147 -6.88 5.17 1.59
N PRO A 148 -6.51 3.89 1.50
CA PRO A 148 -6.82 2.92 2.54
C PRO A 148 -5.97 3.18 3.78
N SER A 149 -6.56 3.03 4.96
CA SER A 149 -5.83 3.09 6.23
C SER A 149 -4.92 1.87 6.39
N ASN A 150 -5.37 0.72 5.89
CA ASN A 150 -4.65 -0.53 5.95
C ASN A 150 -4.55 -1.21 4.57
N ILE A 151 -3.38 -1.78 4.29
CA ILE A 151 -3.15 -2.64 3.12
C ILE A 151 -2.52 -3.93 3.62
N HIS A 152 -3.01 -5.07 3.15
CA HIS A 152 -2.65 -6.38 3.67
C HIS A 152 -2.14 -7.27 2.56
N PHE A 153 -1.03 -7.98 2.83
CA PHE A 153 -0.39 -8.87 1.87
C PHE A 153 -0.47 -10.30 2.35
N PHE A 154 -0.76 -11.23 1.45
CA PHE A 154 -0.75 -12.65 1.77
C PHE A 154 0.06 -13.45 0.77
N CYS A 155 0.93 -14.30 1.28
CA CYS A 155 1.78 -15.12 0.43
C CYS A 155 1.04 -16.38 -0.01
N HIS A 156 0.54 -16.39 -1.25
CA HIS A 156 -0.03 -17.59 -1.87
C HIS A 156 1.08 -18.50 -2.42
N LYS A 157 2.07 -17.92 -3.12
CA LYS A 157 3.28 -18.60 -3.62
C LYS A 157 4.50 -17.71 -3.42
N SER A 158 5.63 -18.32 -3.02
CA SER A 158 6.91 -17.63 -2.84
C SER A 158 7.97 -18.28 -3.74
N PRO A 159 8.77 -17.50 -4.48
CA PRO A 159 9.86 -18.04 -5.29
C PRO A 159 11.02 -18.47 -4.37
N PRO A 160 11.91 -19.38 -4.81
CA PRO A 160 13.05 -19.82 -4.00
C PRO A 160 14.03 -18.67 -3.67
N LYS A 161 14.19 -17.70 -4.57
CA LYS A 161 15.10 -16.54 -4.41
C LYS A 161 14.46 -15.26 -4.94
N GLY A 162 14.75 -14.13 -4.29
CA GLY A 162 14.20 -12.83 -4.67
C GLY A 162 12.72 -12.71 -4.35
N GLY A 163 12.05 -11.71 -4.94
CA GLY A 163 10.62 -11.51 -4.80
C GLY A 163 10.17 -11.10 -3.39
N GLU A 164 11.09 -10.64 -2.54
CA GLU A 164 10.77 -10.04 -1.26
C GLU A 164 9.83 -8.83 -1.45
N SER A 165 9.07 -8.50 -0.41
CA SER A 165 8.32 -7.25 -0.32
C SER A 165 9.11 -6.29 0.57
N PRO A 166 9.88 -5.34 0.02
CA PRO A 166 10.71 -4.45 0.83
C PRO A 166 9.81 -3.47 1.58
N PHE A 167 9.95 -3.37 2.91
CA PHE A 167 9.19 -2.45 3.76
C PHE A 167 10.10 -1.37 4.33
N VAL A 168 9.60 -0.12 4.37
CA VAL A 168 10.28 1.00 5.03
C VAL A 168 9.33 1.64 6.04
N HIS A 169 9.80 1.91 7.25
CA HIS A 169 9.02 2.63 8.25
C HIS A 169 8.97 4.12 7.90
N SER A 170 7.78 4.65 7.58
CA SER A 170 7.58 5.99 7.04
C SER A 170 8.08 7.12 7.96
N THR A 171 8.00 6.96 9.28
CA THR A 171 8.58 7.95 10.22
C THR A 171 10.11 7.93 10.20
N GLU A 172 10.74 6.76 10.10
CA GLU A 172 12.20 6.66 10.06
C GLU A 172 12.73 7.25 8.74
N LEU A 173 12.03 6.99 7.63
CA LEU A 173 12.33 7.64 6.35
C LEU A 173 12.15 9.16 6.45
N PHE A 174 11.07 9.64 7.08
CA PHE A 174 10.89 11.06 7.34
C PHE A 174 12.07 11.65 8.12
N ASP A 175 12.50 11.01 9.21
CA ASP A 175 13.60 11.50 10.04
C ASP A 175 14.91 11.59 9.24
N ALA A 176 15.20 10.57 8.43
CA ALA A 176 16.38 10.53 7.58
C ALA A 176 16.34 11.64 6.52
N VAL A 177 15.21 11.83 5.84
CA VAL A 177 15.02 12.88 4.83
C VAL A 177 15.10 14.26 5.48
N ASN A 178 14.45 14.48 6.62
CA ASN A 178 14.46 15.75 7.34
C ASN A 178 15.86 16.11 7.86
N LYS A 179 16.64 15.13 8.27
CA LYS A 179 18.03 15.32 8.70
C LYS A 179 18.95 15.69 7.53
N ASP A 180 18.77 15.05 6.38
CA ASP A 180 19.70 15.16 5.25
C ASP A 180 19.35 16.31 4.29
N ILE A 181 18.05 16.53 4.05
CA ILE A 181 17.52 17.57 3.15
C ILE A 181 16.33 18.32 3.78
N PRO A 182 16.52 19.04 4.91
CA PRO A 182 15.43 19.74 5.62
C PRO A 182 14.67 20.76 4.74
N ASP A 183 15.37 21.51 3.89
CA ASP A 183 14.76 22.47 2.94
C ASP A 183 13.74 21.79 2.02
N PHE A 184 13.93 20.51 1.69
CA PHE A 184 12.98 19.77 0.89
C PHE A 184 11.70 19.48 1.67
N ILE A 185 11.81 19.08 2.95
CA ILE A 185 10.66 18.87 3.84
C ILE A 185 9.85 20.15 3.99
N GLU A 186 10.49 21.29 4.23
CA GLU A 186 9.82 22.60 4.32
C GLU A 186 8.99 22.87 3.05
N LYS A 187 9.60 22.72 1.87
CA LYS A 187 8.93 22.96 0.58
C LYS A 187 7.76 22.01 0.32
N VAL A 188 7.91 20.71 0.55
CA VAL A 188 6.80 19.76 0.29
C VAL A 188 5.65 19.90 1.28
N THR A 189 5.94 20.35 2.50
CA THR A 189 4.92 20.65 3.50
C THR A 189 4.16 21.93 3.12
N GLU A 190 4.85 22.99 2.69
CA GLU A 190 4.22 24.24 2.27
C GLU A 190 3.40 24.06 0.98
N LYS A 191 3.99 23.44 -0.04
CA LYS A 191 3.42 23.46 -1.40
C LYS A 191 2.53 22.27 -1.75
N LYS A 192 2.53 21.19 -0.95
CA LYS A 192 1.93 19.89 -1.30
C LYS A 192 2.48 19.33 -2.63
N LEU A 193 2.14 18.08 -2.96
CA LEU A 193 2.46 17.46 -4.25
C LEU A 193 1.24 17.51 -5.17
N SER A 194 1.47 17.64 -6.47
CA SER A 194 0.45 17.45 -7.50
C SER A 194 0.68 16.17 -8.28
N SER A 195 -0.42 15.50 -8.62
CA SER A 195 -0.45 14.41 -9.59
C SER A 195 -1.52 14.72 -10.64
N PRO A 196 -1.15 15.38 -11.75
CA PRO A 196 -2.04 15.54 -12.89
C PRO A 196 -2.12 14.21 -13.66
N ASP A 197 -3.31 13.66 -13.79
CA ASP A 197 -3.59 12.46 -14.58
C ASP A 197 -4.60 12.82 -15.70
N ILE A 198 -4.29 12.43 -16.94
CA ILE A 198 -5.18 12.61 -18.09
C ILE A 198 -5.75 11.25 -18.48
N TYR A 199 -7.07 11.14 -18.40
CA TYR A 199 -7.82 9.95 -18.77
C TYR A 199 -8.48 10.17 -20.12
N ARG A 200 -8.29 9.24 -21.05
CA ARG A 200 -8.87 9.33 -22.40
C ARG A 200 -10.35 8.97 -22.40
N ALA A 201 -11.06 9.42 -23.43
CA ALA A 201 -12.44 9.05 -23.69
C ALA A 201 -12.61 7.53 -23.94
N PRO A 202 -13.77 6.94 -23.60
CA PRO A 202 -14.08 5.56 -23.97
C PRO A 202 -13.89 5.33 -25.47
N GLY A 203 -13.19 4.25 -25.85
CA GLY A 203 -12.88 3.94 -27.26
C GLY A 203 -11.64 4.65 -27.82
N LYS A 204 -10.89 5.39 -26.99
CA LYS A 204 -9.62 6.04 -27.34
C LYS A 204 -8.44 5.51 -26.51
N GLU A 205 -8.49 4.25 -26.09
CA GLU A 205 -7.46 3.56 -25.32
C GLU A 205 -6.08 3.65 -26.00
N ALA A 206 -5.00 3.78 -25.21
CA ALA A 206 -3.65 3.70 -25.73
C ALA A 206 -3.17 2.25 -25.77
N ALA A 207 -2.26 1.91 -26.69
CA ALA A 207 -1.62 0.59 -26.72
C ALA A 207 -0.93 0.23 -25.38
N ASN A 208 -0.41 1.22 -24.68
CA ASN A 208 0.34 1.13 -23.43
C ASN A 208 -0.44 1.62 -22.18
N PHE A 209 -1.66 2.14 -22.37
CA PHE A 209 -2.52 2.64 -21.30
C PHE A 209 -3.99 2.46 -21.69
N ILE A 210 -4.52 1.31 -21.30
CA ILE A 210 -5.85 0.85 -21.71
C ILE A 210 -7.00 1.46 -20.89
N TYR A 211 -6.69 2.30 -19.90
CA TYR A 211 -7.71 2.85 -19.02
C TYR A 211 -8.26 4.16 -19.58
N THR A 212 -9.59 4.27 -19.58
CA THR A 212 -10.34 5.49 -19.91
C THR A 212 -11.06 5.98 -18.67
N TRP A 213 -11.50 7.24 -18.65
CA TRP A 213 -12.25 7.75 -17.48
C TRP A 213 -13.58 7.00 -17.28
N ALA A 214 -14.15 6.46 -18.36
CA ALA A 214 -15.39 5.70 -18.35
C ALA A 214 -15.20 4.22 -17.98
N GLY A 215 -13.95 3.76 -17.79
CA GLY A 215 -13.68 2.39 -17.38
C GLY A 215 -14.15 2.12 -15.93
N PRO A 216 -14.58 0.89 -15.61
CA PRO A 216 -15.03 0.54 -14.26
C PRO A 216 -13.89 0.58 -13.22
N LEU A 217 -12.64 0.47 -13.67
CA LEU A 217 -11.43 0.60 -12.84
C LEU A 217 -10.96 2.06 -12.67
N ALA A 218 -11.68 3.03 -13.24
CA ALA A 218 -11.43 4.46 -13.09
C ALA A 218 -12.68 5.15 -12.50
N PHE A 219 -13.31 6.07 -13.23
CA PHE A 219 -14.47 6.83 -12.75
C PHE A 219 -15.80 6.31 -13.28
N GLY A 220 -15.80 5.22 -14.06
CA GLY A 220 -16.96 4.72 -14.77
C GLY A 220 -17.70 3.56 -14.11
N ARG A 221 -17.48 3.28 -12.82
CA ARG A 221 -18.10 2.13 -12.14
C ARG A 221 -19.64 2.12 -12.14
N ASP A 222 -20.26 3.30 -12.21
CA ASP A 222 -21.72 3.48 -12.23
C ASP A 222 -22.27 3.76 -13.65
N ILE A 223 -21.38 3.78 -14.64
CA ILE A 223 -21.73 3.97 -16.05
C ILE A 223 -22.31 2.67 -16.59
N LYS A 224 -23.45 2.78 -17.28
CA LYS A 224 -24.09 1.69 -17.99
C LYS A 224 -23.80 1.77 -19.48
N PRO A 225 -23.76 0.63 -20.20
CA PRO A 225 -23.50 0.63 -21.64
C PRO A 225 -24.43 1.56 -22.44
N GLU A 226 -25.70 1.61 -22.06
CA GLU A 226 -26.77 2.39 -22.69
C GLU A 226 -26.74 3.90 -22.38
N ASP A 227 -25.93 4.35 -21.41
CA ASP A 227 -25.84 5.77 -21.09
C ASP A 227 -25.30 6.56 -22.30
N ASP A 228 -25.93 7.68 -22.61
CA ASP A 228 -25.38 8.64 -23.56
C ASP A 228 -24.10 9.30 -23.01
N MET A 229 -23.37 9.99 -23.88
CA MET A 229 -22.08 10.58 -23.52
C MET A 229 -22.19 11.62 -22.39
N GLU A 230 -23.25 12.42 -22.37
CA GLU A 230 -23.46 13.43 -21.34
C GLU A 230 -23.72 12.78 -19.97
N THR A 231 -24.55 11.73 -19.94
CA THR A 231 -24.82 10.95 -18.73
C THR A 231 -23.56 10.25 -18.22
N LYS A 232 -22.73 9.71 -19.14
CA LYS A 232 -21.43 9.12 -18.80
C LYS A 232 -20.51 10.13 -18.13
N LYS A 233 -20.38 11.33 -18.70
CA LYS A 233 -19.57 12.42 -18.12
C LYS A 233 -20.07 12.81 -16.73
N ARG A 234 -21.38 13.06 -16.57
CA ARG A 234 -21.96 13.42 -15.27
C ARG A 234 -21.68 12.39 -14.17
N LYS A 235 -21.84 11.09 -14.48
CA LYS A 235 -21.54 10.00 -13.53
C LYS A 235 -20.05 9.94 -13.20
N ALA A 236 -19.17 10.12 -14.19
CA ALA A 236 -17.73 10.18 -13.96
C ALA A 236 -17.35 11.37 -13.06
N GLU A 237 -17.95 12.54 -13.28
CA GLU A 237 -17.73 13.71 -12.42
C GLU A 237 -18.18 13.47 -10.98
N GLU A 238 -19.31 12.82 -10.76
CA GLU A 238 -19.77 12.45 -9.41
C GLU A 238 -18.72 11.60 -8.69
N GLN A 239 -18.04 10.69 -9.41
CA GLN A 239 -16.92 9.93 -8.86
C GLN A 239 -15.68 10.81 -8.62
N VAL A 240 -15.28 11.65 -9.56
CA VAL A 240 -14.10 12.52 -9.40
C VAL A 240 -14.26 13.51 -8.24
N LYS A 241 -15.45 14.09 -8.08
CA LYS A 241 -15.80 15.04 -6.98
C LYS A 241 -15.64 14.41 -5.60
N ARG A 242 -15.72 13.08 -5.48
CA ARG A 242 -15.43 12.35 -4.23
C ARG A 242 -13.95 12.35 -3.88
N LEU A 243 -13.05 12.73 -4.79
CA LEU A 243 -11.61 12.84 -4.59
C LEU A 243 -11.14 14.30 -4.59
N THR A 244 -11.47 15.06 -5.63
CA THR A 244 -10.90 16.39 -5.85
C THR A 244 -11.89 17.31 -6.55
N PRO A 245 -11.90 18.62 -6.21
CA PRO A 245 -12.61 19.62 -7.00
C PRO A 245 -11.80 20.07 -8.24
N HIS A 246 -10.53 19.67 -8.36
CA HIS A 246 -9.62 20.12 -9.42
C HIS A 246 -9.64 19.14 -10.59
N PHE A 247 -10.66 19.25 -11.44
CA PHE A 247 -10.77 18.44 -12.65
C PHE A 247 -11.40 19.25 -13.79
N TRP A 248 -11.05 18.90 -15.03
CA TRP A 248 -11.51 19.60 -16.23
C TRP A 248 -11.73 18.62 -17.38
N TRP A 249 -12.74 18.90 -18.19
CA TRP A 249 -12.87 18.29 -19.51
C TRP A 249 -11.98 19.04 -20.49
N ARG A 250 -11.11 18.32 -21.18
CA ARG A 250 -10.28 18.84 -22.27
C ARG A 250 -10.93 18.53 -23.62
N GLU A 251 -10.26 18.95 -24.69
CA GLU A 251 -10.57 18.51 -26.04
C GLU A 251 -10.64 16.97 -26.14
N ASP A 252 -11.36 16.47 -27.13
CA ASP A 252 -11.50 15.03 -27.38
C ASP A 252 -12.15 14.22 -26.24
N ASP A 253 -12.91 14.89 -25.36
CA ASP A 253 -13.56 14.31 -24.19
C ASP A 253 -12.58 13.65 -23.22
N GLN A 254 -11.35 14.17 -23.14
CA GLN A 254 -10.40 13.73 -22.12
C GLN A 254 -10.76 14.36 -20.76
N LEU A 255 -10.62 13.58 -19.70
CA LEU A 255 -10.80 14.04 -18.34
C LEU A 255 -9.42 14.24 -17.71
N GLU A 256 -9.11 15.47 -17.34
CA GLU A 256 -7.94 15.80 -16.54
C GLU A 256 -8.32 15.89 -15.07
N VAL A 257 -7.57 15.21 -14.20
CA VAL A 257 -7.79 15.19 -12.76
C VAL A 257 -6.50 15.55 -12.05
N HIS A 258 -6.54 16.56 -11.19
CA HIS A 258 -5.41 16.98 -10.36
C HIS A 258 -5.68 16.63 -8.90
N GLN A 259 -4.76 15.88 -8.30
CA GLN A 259 -4.78 15.59 -6.86
C GLN A 259 -3.69 16.42 -6.18
N HIS A 260 -4.08 17.26 -5.23
CA HIS A 260 -3.15 18.00 -4.38
C HIS A 260 -3.08 17.33 -3.01
N VAL A 261 -1.95 16.70 -2.69
CA VAL A 261 -1.82 15.85 -1.51
C VAL A 261 -0.55 16.20 -0.72
N PRO A 262 -0.59 16.20 0.62
CA PRO A 262 0.61 16.41 1.42
C PRO A 262 1.59 15.23 1.24
N ALA A 263 2.88 15.53 1.11
CA ALA A 263 3.93 14.52 1.04
C ALA A 263 4.29 13.93 2.41
N VAL A 264 4.04 14.70 3.46
CA VAL A 264 4.26 14.36 4.87
C VAL A 264 2.93 14.49 5.59
N ARG A 265 2.59 13.50 6.40
CA ARG A 265 1.37 13.46 7.22
C ARG A 265 1.75 13.16 8.67
N ARG A 266 0.80 13.18 9.60
CA ARG A 266 0.98 12.54 10.91
C ARG A 266 0.24 11.21 10.95
N SER A 267 0.90 10.20 11.52
CA SER A 267 0.26 8.91 11.80
C SER A 267 -0.82 9.11 12.87
N PRO A 268 -2.07 8.67 12.66
CA PRO A 268 -3.11 8.70 13.69
C PRO A 268 -2.73 7.88 14.94
N ALA A 269 -1.98 6.79 14.75
CA ALA A 269 -1.57 5.89 15.83
C ALA A 269 -0.51 6.49 16.76
N THR A 270 0.43 7.26 16.22
CA THR A 270 1.62 7.72 16.97
C THR A 270 1.74 9.24 17.08
N GLY A 271 0.96 10.00 16.30
CA GLY A 271 1.09 11.45 16.15
C GLY A 271 2.38 11.92 15.45
N ARG A 272 3.25 10.97 15.09
CA ARG A 272 4.56 11.26 14.48
C ARG A 272 4.43 11.58 13.00
N PRO A 273 5.33 12.40 12.45
CA PRO A 273 5.39 12.62 11.02
C PRO A 273 5.68 11.32 10.26
N VAL A 274 5.06 11.14 9.11
CA VAL A 274 5.26 10.01 8.21
C VAL A 274 5.45 10.52 6.79
N PHE A 275 6.47 9.98 6.12
CA PHE A 275 6.72 10.27 4.71
C PHE A 275 5.78 9.44 3.83
N PHE A 276 4.56 9.94 3.62
CA PHE A 276 3.48 9.24 2.91
C PHE A 276 3.31 9.76 1.49
N ASN A 277 4.00 9.14 0.53
CA ASN A 277 3.94 9.52 -0.88
C ASN A 277 4.53 8.40 -1.78
N SER A 278 4.67 8.68 -3.07
CA SER A 278 5.31 7.77 -4.05
C SER A 278 6.51 8.41 -4.74
N LEU A 279 7.18 9.40 -4.14
CA LEU A 279 8.30 10.10 -4.77
C LEU A 279 9.47 9.15 -5.03
N ALA A 280 9.86 8.34 -4.05
CA ALA A 280 10.88 7.28 -4.22
C ALA A 280 10.46 6.30 -5.32
N GLY A 281 9.19 5.88 -5.30
CA GLY A 281 8.57 4.99 -6.27
C GLY A 281 8.67 5.46 -7.72
N ARG A 282 8.17 6.67 -7.98
CA ARG A 282 8.17 7.30 -9.31
C ARG A 282 9.58 7.57 -9.80
N TYR A 283 10.44 8.15 -8.94
CA TYR A 283 11.81 8.45 -9.32
C TYR A 283 12.63 7.18 -9.60
N GLY A 284 12.54 6.16 -8.72
CA GLY A 284 13.25 4.90 -8.92
C GLY A 284 12.85 4.20 -10.22
N THR A 285 11.56 4.24 -10.58
CA THR A 285 11.08 3.69 -11.84
C THR A 285 11.65 4.44 -13.05
N ALA A 286 11.66 5.78 -13.00
CA ALA A 286 12.27 6.59 -14.05
C ALA A 286 13.80 6.37 -14.12
N PHE A 287 14.46 6.23 -12.97
CA PHE A 287 15.90 5.97 -12.86
C PHE A 287 16.30 4.66 -13.52
N ASP A 288 15.60 3.57 -13.20
CA ASP A 288 15.88 2.24 -13.79
C ASP A 288 15.70 2.23 -15.32
N ARG A 289 14.89 3.15 -15.86
CA ARG A 289 14.64 3.29 -17.31
C ARG A 289 15.49 4.36 -18.00
N GLY A 290 16.40 5.02 -17.29
CA GLY A 290 17.20 6.13 -17.84
C GLY A 290 16.38 7.39 -18.17
N ALA A 291 15.18 7.55 -17.59
CA ALA A 291 14.21 8.59 -17.91
C ALA A 291 14.19 9.76 -16.92
N THR A 292 15.29 10.02 -16.19
CA THR A 292 15.32 11.06 -15.13
C THR A 292 15.65 12.46 -15.63
N ASP A 293 16.02 12.59 -16.90
CA ASP A 293 16.37 13.87 -17.55
C ASP A 293 15.50 14.05 -18.82
N PRO A 294 15.26 15.28 -19.27
CA PRO A 294 14.56 15.54 -20.52
C PRO A 294 15.16 14.73 -21.69
N PRO A 295 14.33 14.11 -22.54
CA PRO A 295 12.88 14.28 -22.67
C PRO A 295 12.02 13.42 -21.71
N TYR A 296 12.62 12.80 -20.70
CA TYR A 296 11.96 11.90 -19.75
C TYR A 296 11.36 10.65 -20.40
N VAL A 297 12.01 10.14 -21.45
CA VAL A 297 11.57 8.95 -22.18
C VAL A 297 12.45 7.78 -21.78
N GLY A 298 11.83 6.69 -21.32
CA GLY A 298 12.52 5.47 -20.93
C GLY A 298 12.94 4.60 -22.10
N ASP A 299 13.72 3.56 -21.80
CA ASP A 299 14.11 2.49 -22.74
C ASP A 299 12.91 1.72 -23.34
N ASP A 300 11.76 1.78 -22.67
CA ASP A 300 10.46 1.24 -23.12
C ASP A 300 9.65 2.23 -23.99
N GLY A 301 10.19 3.42 -24.26
CA GLY A 301 9.52 4.49 -25.02
C GLY A 301 8.41 5.22 -24.25
N MET A 302 8.20 4.90 -22.97
CA MET A 302 7.21 5.57 -22.13
C MET A 302 7.77 6.87 -21.56
N THR A 303 6.88 7.84 -21.29
CA THR A 303 7.24 9.10 -20.65
C THR A 303 7.10 9.01 -19.12
N PHE A 304 8.11 9.46 -18.39
CA PHE A 304 8.19 9.47 -16.93
C PHE A 304 8.39 10.90 -16.40
N MET A 305 7.33 11.71 -16.51
CA MET A 305 7.41 13.10 -16.05
C MET A 305 7.75 13.17 -14.55
N PRO A 306 8.67 14.06 -14.14
CA PRO A 306 8.98 14.25 -12.73
C PRO A 306 7.74 14.75 -11.97
N PRO A 307 7.58 14.36 -10.69
CA PRO A 307 6.52 14.90 -9.85
C PRO A 307 6.67 16.42 -9.69
N THR A 308 5.55 17.12 -9.54
CA THR A 308 5.50 18.57 -9.33
C THR A 308 4.90 18.89 -7.97
N TYR A 309 5.18 20.10 -7.49
CA TYR A 309 4.42 20.72 -6.41
C TYR A 309 3.02 21.14 -6.89
N ALA A 310 2.13 21.55 -5.98
CA ALA A 310 0.76 21.99 -6.34
C ALA A 310 0.71 23.26 -7.19
N ASP A 311 1.75 24.09 -7.16
CA ASP A 311 1.91 25.27 -8.01
C ASP A 311 2.47 24.95 -9.41
N GLY A 312 2.77 23.67 -9.69
CA GLY A 312 3.31 23.20 -10.97
C GLY A 312 4.84 23.26 -11.05
N GLU A 313 5.55 23.79 -10.05
CA GLU A 313 7.01 23.73 -10.02
C GLU A 313 7.48 22.26 -9.97
N PRO A 314 8.42 21.81 -10.82
CA PRO A 314 8.97 20.46 -10.74
C PRO A 314 9.72 20.24 -9.42
N VAL A 315 9.52 19.09 -8.79
CA VAL A 315 10.33 18.72 -7.62
C VAL A 315 11.77 18.48 -8.09
N PRO A 316 12.78 19.17 -7.52
CA PRO A 316 14.17 19.06 -7.98
C PRO A 316 14.69 17.62 -7.96
N LYS A 317 15.31 17.19 -9.08
CA LYS A 317 15.91 15.85 -9.24
C LYS A 317 16.81 15.43 -8.08
N LYS A 318 17.62 16.36 -7.54
CA LYS A 318 18.51 16.09 -6.39
C LYS A 318 17.76 15.57 -5.16
N TYR A 319 16.55 16.09 -4.88
CA TYR A 319 15.75 15.65 -3.75
C TYR A 319 15.12 14.29 -4.02
N LEU A 320 14.58 14.10 -5.22
CA LEU A 320 14.01 12.82 -5.63
C LEU A 320 15.03 11.68 -5.58
N HIS A 321 16.24 11.93 -6.07
CA HIS A 321 17.34 10.98 -6.02
C HIS A 321 17.70 10.61 -4.59
N ARG A 322 17.86 11.61 -3.71
CA ARG A 322 18.26 11.36 -2.32
C ARG A 322 17.18 10.64 -1.52
N VAL A 323 15.91 10.99 -1.72
CA VAL A 323 14.76 10.27 -1.13
C VAL A 323 14.76 8.80 -1.58
N TRP A 324 15.02 8.54 -2.86
CA TRP A 324 15.11 7.18 -3.39
C TRP A 324 16.27 6.39 -2.76
N GLU A 325 17.46 6.99 -2.62
CA GLU A 325 18.61 6.36 -1.96
C GLU A 325 18.31 6.01 -0.50
N LEU A 326 17.82 6.98 0.28
CA LEU A 326 17.44 6.76 1.68
C LEU A 326 16.37 5.67 1.82
N SER A 327 15.41 5.60 0.89
CA SER A 327 14.40 4.55 0.89
C SER A 327 15.00 3.15 0.68
N LYS A 328 16.07 3.04 -0.12
CA LYS A 328 16.80 1.78 -0.36
C LYS A 328 17.70 1.40 0.81
N GLU A 329 18.35 2.38 1.45
CA GLU A 329 19.18 2.16 2.64
C GLU A 329 18.34 1.64 3.82
N LEU A 330 17.11 2.15 3.95
CA LEU A 330 16.21 1.83 5.06
C LEU A 330 15.30 0.63 4.79
N GLN A 331 15.24 0.04 3.61
CA GLN A 331 14.27 -1.04 3.39
C GLN A 331 14.65 -2.35 4.12
N VAL A 332 13.66 -2.97 4.78
CA VAL A 332 13.75 -4.34 5.29
C VAL A 332 13.21 -5.26 4.19
N MET A 333 14.04 -6.17 3.71
CA MET A 333 13.68 -7.11 2.64
C MET A 333 12.85 -8.27 3.21
N VAL A 334 11.52 -8.10 3.27
CA VAL A 334 10.63 -9.10 3.89
C VAL A 334 10.40 -10.27 2.93
N LYS A 335 10.99 -11.42 3.27
CA LYS A 335 10.72 -12.71 2.60
C LYS A 335 9.60 -13.45 3.32
N THR A 336 8.44 -13.50 2.67
CA THR A 336 7.29 -14.27 3.15
C THR A 336 7.30 -15.70 2.63
N ILE A 337 6.74 -16.62 3.43
CA ILE A 337 6.48 -18.01 3.06
C ILE A 337 4.98 -18.22 2.82
N PRO A 338 4.57 -19.25 2.04
CA PRO A 338 3.16 -19.52 1.79
C PRO A 338 2.34 -19.58 3.09
N GLY A 339 1.23 -18.84 3.14
CA GLY A 339 0.37 -18.73 4.33
C GLY A 339 0.68 -17.53 5.25
N ASP A 340 1.81 -16.86 5.09
CA ASP A 340 2.08 -15.61 5.82
C ASP A 340 1.06 -14.53 5.43
N ILE A 341 0.46 -13.87 6.42
CA ILE A 341 -0.31 -12.64 6.26
C ILE A 341 0.44 -11.47 6.90
N ALA A 342 0.71 -10.43 6.12
CA ALA A 342 1.27 -9.17 6.61
C ALA A 342 0.15 -8.13 6.72
N LEU A 343 -0.19 -7.77 7.95
CA LEU A 343 -1.09 -6.68 8.28
C LEU A 343 -0.29 -5.38 8.38
N VAL A 344 -0.56 -4.42 7.49
CA VAL A 344 0.24 -3.20 7.36
C VAL A 344 -0.62 -1.94 7.58
N ASP A 345 -0.12 -1.06 8.44
CA ASP A 345 -0.58 0.32 8.55
C ASP A 345 0.01 1.13 7.39
N ASN A 346 -0.86 1.56 6.47
CA ASN A 346 -0.44 2.25 5.26
C ASN A 346 0.20 3.62 5.55
N TYR A 347 -0.11 4.26 6.69
CA TYR A 347 0.59 5.49 7.12
C TYR A 347 2.04 5.21 7.46
N GLN A 348 2.24 4.16 8.27
CA GLN A 348 3.52 3.91 8.92
C GLN A 348 4.49 3.12 8.04
N VAL A 349 4.02 2.52 6.94
CA VAL A 349 4.86 1.64 6.13
C VAL A 349 4.67 1.91 4.64
N SER A 350 5.75 2.30 3.97
CA SER A 350 5.83 2.19 2.52
C SER A 350 6.33 0.79 2.13
N HIS A 351 5.96 0.34 0.94
CA HIS A 351 6.32 -0.98 0.46
C HIS A 351 6.71 -0.98 -1.03
N GLY A 352 7.33 -2.08 -1.46
CA GLY A 352 7.71 -2.32 -2.86
C GLY A 352 7.68 -3.80 -3.23
N ARG A 353 8.37 -4.15 -4.31
CA ARG A 353 8.58 -5.54 -4.77
C ARG A 353 9.98 -5.68 -5.34
N ALA A 354 10.76 -6.60 -4.77
CA ALA A 354 12.04 -7.00 -5.34
C ALA A 354 11.82 -7.89 -6.58
N PRO A 355 12.73 -7.87 -7.56
CA PRO A 355 12.67 -8.77 -8.70
C PRO A 355 12.91 -10.24 -8.29
N TRP A 356 12.46 -11.17 -9.12
CA TRP A 356 12.83 -12.58 -9.05
C TRP A 356 12.97 -13.14 -10.47
N PHE A 357 13.72 -14.24 -10.58
CA PHE A 357 14.07 -14.84 -11.88
C PHE A 357 13.69 -16.32 -11.99
N GLU A 358 13.33 -16.96 -10.87
CA GLU A 358 13.01 -18.39 -10.82
C GLU A 358 11.74 -18.62 -9.99
N GLY A 359 10.95 -19.61 -10.41
CA GLY A 359 9.73 -20.02 -9.74
C GLY A 359 8.59 -19.00 -9.83
N GLU A 360 7.49 -19.32 -9.14
CA GLU A 360 6.31 -18.47 -9.11
C GLU A 360 6.26 -17.63 -7.83
N ARG A 361 5.88 -16.36 -7.98
CA ARG A 361 5.52 -15.47 -6.89
C ARG A 361 4.07 -15.05 -7.06
N LYS A 362 3.24 -15.28 -6.04
CA LYS A 362 1.87 -14.79 -6.01
C LYS A 362 1.56 -14.25 -4.63
N ILE A 363 1.44 -12.93 -4.54
CA ILE A 363 1.01 -12.21 -3.34
C ILE A 363 -0.41 -11.70 -3.60
N LEU A 364 -1.31 -11.92 -2.64
CA LEU A 364 -2.66 -11.39 -2.65
C LEU A 364 -2.70 -10.10 -1.82
N VAL A 365 -3.62 -9.21 -2.15
CA VAL A 365 -3.79 -7.89 -1.52
C VAL A 365 -5.23 -7.69 -1.10
N SER A 366 -5.42 -7.06 0.06
CA SER A 366 -6.72 -6.57 0.52
C SER A 366 -6.53 -5.20 1.16
N MET A 367 -7.49 -4.30 1.01
CA MET A 367 -7.38 -2.91 1.45
C MET A 367 -8.60 -2.53 2.28
N TRP A 368 -8.35 -1.86 3.39
CA TRP A 368 -9.32 -1.67 4.45
C TRP A 368 -9.21 -0.29 5.06
N ASP A 369 -10.28 0.07 5.76
CA ASP A 369 -10.50 1.42 6.18
C ASP A 369 -11.27 1.55 7.49
N THR A 370 -10.98 2.64 8.20
CA THR A 370 -11.70 3.03 9.41
C THR A 370 -13.02 3.73 9.06
N GLU A 371 -13.94 3.81 10.02
CA GLU A 371 -15.23 4.47 9.80
C GLU A 371 -15.12 5.98 9.57
N ASP A 372 -14.07 6.65 10.06
CA ASP A 372 -13.85 8.10 9.93
C ASP A 372 -12.67 8.46 8.99
N PRO A 373 -12.95 8.88 7.74
CA PRO A 373 -11.95 9.36 6.80
C PRO A 373 -11.36 10.73 7.11
N LYS A 374 -11.94 11.54 8.01
CA LYS A 374 -11.44 12.89 8.32
C LYS A 374 -10.27 12.85 9.30
N GLU A 375 -10.25 11.87 10.21
CA GLU A 375 -9.13 11.62 11.13
C GLU A 375 -7.85 11.15 10.41
N LYS A 376 -7.98 10.76 9.14
CA LYS A 376 -6.89 10.26 8.30
C LYS A 376 -5.90 11.30 7.83
N ILE A 377 -6.31 12.56 7.75
CA ILE A 377 -5.46 13.64 7.26
C ILE A 377 -5.13 14.52 8.45
N LEU A 378 -4.29 13.98 9.34
CA LEU A 378 -3.54 14.84 10.23
C LEU A 378 -2.45 15.52 9.37
N GLU A 379 -2.72 16.76 8.97
CA GLU A 379 -1.71 17.58 8.30
C GLU A 379 -0.50 17.75 9.25
N TYR A 380 0.70 17.69 8.67
CA TYR A 380 1.97 17.71 9.41
C TYR A 380 2.24 19.06 10.06
#